data_AF-A0A522M2J1-F1
#
_entry.id   AF-A0A522M2J1-F1
#
_cell.length_a   1.000
_cell.length_b   1.000
_cell.length_c   1.000
_cell.angle_alpha   90.00
_cell.angle_beta   90.00
_cell.angle_gamma   90.00
#
_symmetry.space_group_name_H-M   'P 1'
#
loop_
_entity.id
_entity.type
_entity.pdbx_description
1 polymer ?
#
loop_
_entity_poly.entity_id
_entity_poly.type
_entity_poly.pdbx_seq_one_letter_code
_entity_poly.pdbx_strand_id
1 'polypeptide(L)'
;MEDKDLIYGLGILLTVALGVWNLVANYRASRKTSFINTVTSQRVKWIEQLRQDVSSFSGLTHTWCCSELEGKPEEKEILKEIDRLRHVIRLRLNPDGTHDRKIAQLIRKIPDLTHISQRDELTEALEELTTTTQLLLKEEWEKVKAESKDGDLQKK
;
A
#
# COMPACT_ATOMS: atom_id res chain seq x y z
N MET A 1 -23.69 -6.36 62.08
CA MET A 1 -22.91 -7.01 61.02
C MET A 1 -21.57 -7.34 61.62
N GLU A 2 -21.14 -8.60 61.57
CA GLU A 2 -19.80 -8.96 62.05
C GLU A 2 -18.77 -8.27 61.15
N ASP A 3 -17.66 -7.78 61.72
CA ASP A 3 -16.59 -7.11 60.95
C ASP A 3 -16.08 -7.97 59.77
N LYS A 4 -16.25 -9.29 59.87
CA LYS A 4 -15.95 -10.28 58.83
C LYS A 4 -16.82 -10.10 57.58
N ASP A 5 -18.11 -9.85 57.70
CA ASP A 5 -19.02 -9.67 56.56
C ASP A 5 -18.66 -8.42 55.76
N LEU A 6 -18.23 -7.37 56.46
CA LEU A 6 -17.79 -6.12 55.85
C LEU A 6 -16.47 -6.30 55.09
N ILE A 7 -15.55 -7.09 55.64
CA ILE A 7 -14.29 -7.48 54.97
C ILE A 7 -14.58 -8.35 53.73
N TYR A 8 -15.49 -9.34 53.83
CA TYR A 8 -15.88 -10.16 52.68
C TYR A 8 -16.56 -9.33 51.58
N GLY A 9 -17.47 -8.42 51.94
CA GLY A 9 -18.12 -7.50 51.01
C GLY A 9 -17.12 -6.60 50.29
N LEU A 10 -16.14 -6.04 51.00
CA LEU A 10 -15.06 -5.25 50.41
C LEU A 10 -14.19 -6.08 49.46
N GLY A 11 -13.88 -7.33 49.79
CA GLY A 11 -13.11 -8.23 48.92
C GLY A 11 -13.84 -8.55 47.61
N ILE A 12 -15.16 -8.78 47.67
CA ILE A 12 -16.00 -9.01 46.48
C ILE A 12 -16.03 -7.74 45.61
N LEU A 13 -16.28 -6.57 46.21
CA LEU A 13 -16.30 -5.30 45.48
C LEU A 13 -14.98 -5.00 44.79
N LEU A 14 -13.85 -5.23 45.49
CA LEU A 14 -12.51 -5.07 44.92
C LEU A 14 -12.31 -5.99 43.71
N THR A 15 -12.71 -7.26 43.82
CA THR A 15 -12.57 -8.25 42.74
C THR A 15 -13.40 -7.86 41.52
N VAL A 16 -14.64 -7.40 41.73
CA VAL A 16 -15.51 -6.91 40.65
C VAL A 16 -14.91 -5.67 39.99
N ALA A 17 -14.41 -4.71 40.77
CA ALA A 17 -13.78 -3.50 40.24
C ALA A 17 -12.54 -3.83 39.38
N LEU A 18 -11.68 -4.74 39.84
CA LEU A 18 -10.52 -5.22 39.07
C LEU A 18 -10.96 -5.95 37.80
N GLY A 19 -12.01 -6.77 37.86
CA GLY A 19 -12.57 -7.46 36.69
C GLY A 19 -13.11 -6.49 35.63
N VAL A 20 -13.88 -5.48 36.04
CA VAL A 20 -14.39 -4.44 35.15
C VAL A 20 -13.25 -3.63 34.54
N TRP A 21 -12.25 -3.24 35.35
CA TRP A 21 -11.07 -2.53 34.86
C TRP A 21 -10.33 -3.36 33.79
N ASN A 22 -10.07 -4.63 34.07
CA ASN A 22 -9.38 -5.54 33.16
C ASN A 22 -10.16 -5.73 31.85
N LEU A 23 -11.48 -5.91 31.93
CA LEU A 23 -12.36 -6.01 30.77
C LEU A 23 -12.32 -4.75 29.90
N VAL A 24 -12.42 -3.56 30.51
CA VAL A 24 -12.37 -2.28 29.79
C VAL A 24 -10.99 -2.06 29.15
N ALA A 25 -9.90 -2.34 29.88
CA ALA A 25 -8.55 -2.23 29.37
C ALA A 25 -8.31 -3.16 28.18
N ASN A 26 -8.70 -4.44 28.31
CA ASN A 26 -8.56 -5.43 27.24
C ASN A 26 -9.43 -5.10 26.02
N TYR A 27 -10.66 -4.64 26.22
CA TYR A 27 -11.53 -4.25 25.11
C TYR A 27 -10.94 -3.08 24.31
N ARG A 28 -10.40 -2.06 25.00
CA ARG A 28 -9.73 -0.93 24.35
C ARG A 28 -8.47 -1.35 23.60
N ALA A 29 -7.62 -2.16 24.23
CA ALA A 29 -6.40 -2.69 23.61
C ALA A 29 -6.74 -3.53 22.37
N SER A 30 -7.71 -4.44 22.49
CA SER A 30 -8.16 -5.30 21.39
C SER A 30 -8.65 -4.49 20.20
N ARG A 31 -9.49 -3.47 20.42
CA ARG A 31 -9.97 -2.59 19.34
C ARG A 31 -8.83 -1.84 18.64
N LYS A 32 -7.87 -1.31 19.40
CA LYS A 32 -6.68 -0.63 18.83
C LYS A 32 -5.89 -1.60 17.95
N THR A 33 -5.59 -2.79 18.47
CA THR A 33 -4.85 -3.83 17.73
C THR A 33 -5.57 -4.26 16.46
N SER A 34 -6.89 -4.51 16.52
CA SER A 34 -7.67 -4.87 15.32
C SER A 34 -7.67 -3.79 14.25
N PHE A 35 -7.78 -2.51 14.65
CA PHE A 35 -7.71 -1.39 13.72
C PHE A 35 -6.34 -1.33 13.02
N ILE A 36 -5.25 -1.41 13.78
CA ILE A 36 -3.89 -1.34 13.25
C ILE A 36 -3.63 -2.51 12.30
N ASN A 37 -3.93 -3.74 12.74
CA ASN A 37 -3.75 -4.93 11.90
C ASN A 37 -4.55 -4.84 10.59
N THR A 38 -5.74 -4.25 10.63
CA THR A 38 -6.55 -4.04 9.42
C THR A 38 -5.88 -3.04 8.48
N VAL A 39 -5.46 -1.88 8.97
CA VAL A 39 -4.80 -0.84 8.16
C VAL A 39 -3.48 -1.36 7.58
N THR A 40 -2.63 -1.98 8.41
CA THR A 40 -1.36 -2.56 7.97
C THR A 40 -1.58 -3.66 6.93
N SER A 41 -2.59 -4.52 7.10
CA SER A 41 -2.93 -5.54 6.09
C SER A 41 -3.40 -4.92 4.77
N GLN A 42 -4.23 -3.88 4.81
CA GLN A 42 -4.67 -3.18 3.59
C GLN A 42 -3.50 -2.48 2.90
N ARG A 43 -2.55 -1.91 3.64
CA ARG A 43 -1.34 -1.32 3.06
C ARG A 43 -0.48 -2.36 2.36
N VAL A 44 -0.24 -3.52 2.97
CA VAL A 44 0.51 -4.61 2.32
C VAL A 44 -0.17 -5.05 1.01
N LYS A 45 -1.50 -5.15 0.99
CA LYS A 45 -2.26 -5.43 -0.24
C LYS A 45 -2.09 -4.34 -1.29
N TRP A 46 -2.13 -3.07 -0.88
CA TRP A 46 -1.91 -1.94 -1.79
C TRP A 46 -0.49 -1.95 -2.38
N ILE A 47 0.55 -2.20 -1.57
CA ILE A 47 1.96 -2.36 -2.02
C ILE A 47 2.05 -3.45 -3.10
N GLU A 48 1.43 -4.60 -2.84
CA GLU A 48 1.48 -5.73 -3.77
C GLU A 48 0.78 -5.40 -5.09
N GLN A 49 -0.42 -4.82 -5.02
CA GLN A 49 -1.17 -4.45 -6.22
C GLN A 49 -0.45 -3.36 -7.03
N LEU A 50 0.15 -2.37 -6.38
CA LEU A 50 0.95 -1.35 -7.07
C LEU A 50 2.14 -1.98 -7.80
N ARG A 51 2.85 -2.93 -7.17
CA ARG A 51 3.96 -3.65 -7.81
C ARG A 51 3.52 -4.42 -9.04
N GLN A 52 2.39 -5.13 -8.95
CA GLN A 52 1.82 -5.88 -10.07
C GLN A 52 1.39 -4.95 -11.21
N ASP A 53 0.65 -3.89 -10.90
CA ASP A 53 0.16 -2.93 -11.89
C ASP A 53 1.34 -2.24 -12.62
N VAL A 54 2.38 -1.80 -11.90
CA VAL A 54 3.59 -1.22 -12.49
C VAL A 54 4.35 -2.23 -13.35
N SER A 55 4.51 -3.46 -12.89
CA SER A 55 5.17 -4.52 -13.67
C SER A 55 4.44 -4.81 -14.98
N SER A 56 3.11 -4.95 -14.93
CA SER A 56 2.27 -5.14 -16.12
C SER A 56 2.36 -3.95 -17.06
N PHE A 57 2.34 -2.72 -16.54
CA PHE A 57 2.45 -1.51 -17.36
C PHE A 57 3.79 -1.45 -18.08
N SER A 58 4.89 -1.70 -17.37
CA SER A 58 6.23 -1.70 -17.94
C SER A 58 6.40 -2.79 -19.00
N GLY A 59 5.94 -4.01 -18.70
CA GLY A 59 5.99 -5.14 -19.62
C GLY A 59 5.20 -4.88 -20.89
N LEU A 60 3.94 -4.45 -20.77
CA LEU A 60 3.08 -4.16 -21.93
C LEU A 60 3.64 -3.02 -22.77
N THR A 61 4.16 -1.96 -22.16
CA THR A 61 4.70 -0.83 -22.93
C THR A 61 5.98 -1.21 -23.66
N HIS A 62 6.87 -1.97 -23.01
CA HIS A 62 8.08 -2.48 -23.66
C HIS A 62 7.72 -3.44 -24.80
N THR A 63 6.80 -4.38 -24.57
CA THR A 63 6.31 -5.30 -25.61
C THR A 63 5.72 -4.53 -26.78
N TRP A 64 4.86 -3.54 -26.52
CA TRP A 64 4.28 -2.69 -27.55
C TRP A 64 5.36 -2.06 -28.45
N CYS A 65 6.36 -1.39 -27.86
CA CYS A 65 7.41 -0.70 -28.61
C CYS A 65 8.37 -1.63 -29.37
N CYS A 66 8.60 -2.84 -28.83
CA CYS A 66 9.52 -3.82 -29.42
C CYS A 66 8.83 -4.81 -30.37
N SER A 67 7.50 -4.83 -30.41
CA SER A 67 6.70 -5.73 -31.24
C SER A 67 6.30 -5.11 -32.58
N GLU A 68 6.18 -5.93 -33.62
CA GLU A 68 5.57 -5.54 -34.90
C GLU A 68 4.05 -5.78 -34.86
N LEU A 69 3.37 -5.21 -33.86
CA LEU A 69 1.91 -5.35 -33.68
C LEU A 69 1.11 -4.22 -34.35
N GLU A 70 1.79 -3.23 -34.93
CA GLU A 70 1.16 -2.11 -35.61
C GLU A 70 0.23 -2.60 -36.74
N GLY A 71 -1.03 -2.14 -36.70
CA GLY A 71 -2.07 -2.53 -37.65
C GLY A 71 -2.74 -3.87 -37.37
N LYS A 72 -2.36 -4.59 -36.31
CA LYS A 72 -3.01 -5.86 -35.91
C LYS A 72 -4.17 -5.61 -34.95
N PRO A 73 -5.20 -6.49 -34.91
CA PRO A 73 -6.31 -6.35 -33.96
C PRO A 73 -5.87 -6.29 -32.48
N GLU A 74 -4.73 -6.92 -32.16
CA GLU A 74 -4.14 -7.01 -30.82
C GLU A 74 -3.63 -5.65 -30.31
N GLU A 75 -3.25 -4.73 -31.21
CA GLU A 75 -2.79 -3.37 -30.88
C GLU A 75 -3.79 -2.64 -29.99
N LYS A 76 -5.07 -2.65 -30.40
CA LYS A 76 -6.12 -1.91 -29.70
C LYS A 76 -6.32 -2.41 -28.27
N GLU A 77 -6.24 -3.71 -28.05
CA GLU A 77 -6.39 -4.29 -26.71
C GLU A 77 -5.17 -3.98 -25.83
N ILE A 78 -3.96 -4.01 -26.39
CA ILE A 78 -2.74 -3.62 -25.65
C ILE A 78 -2.79 -2.15 -25.25
N LEU A 79 -3.11 -1.23 -26.18
CA LEU A 79 -3.16 0.20 -25.88
C LEU A 79 -4.25 0.53 -24.84
N LYS A 80 -5.41 -0.13 -24.94
CA LYS A 80 -6.48 -0.01 -23.94
C LYS A 80 -6.01 -0.48 -22.56
N GLU A 81 -5.26 -1.56 -22.49
CA GLU A 81 -4.74 -2.08 -21.21
C GLU A 81 -3.64 -1.19 -20.62
N ILE A 82 -2.74 -0.67 -21.46
CA ILE A 82 -1.73 0.33 -21.04
C ILE A 82 -2.42 1.57 -20.46
N ASP A 83 -3.45 2.10 -21.12
CA ASP A 83 -4.19 3.27 -20.63
C ASP A 83 -4.96 2.96 -19.33
N ARG A 84 -5.59 1.79 -19.22
CA ARG A 84 -6.22 1.32 -17.98
C ARG A 84 -5.22 1.31 -16.83
N LEU A 85 -4.05 0.70 -17.02
CA LEU A 85 -3.00 0.61 -16.02
C LEU A 85 -2.46 2.00 -15.65
N ARG A 86 -2.27 2.89 -16.64
CA ARG A 86 -1.86 4.28 -16.42
C ARG A 86 -2.78 4.98 -15.41
N HIS A 87 -4.09 4.81 -15.59
CA HIS A 87 -5.09 5.42 -14.72
C HIS A 87 -5.18 4.75 -13.35
N VAL A 88 -5.17 3.41 -13.31
CA VAL A 88 -5.22 2.65 -12.04
C VAL A 88 -4.01 2.95 -11.16
N ILE A 89 -2.79 2.94 -11.71
CA ILE A 89 -1.57 3.26 -10.97
C ILE A 89 -1.70 4.66 -10.38
N ARG A 90 -2.07 5.66 -11.18
CA ARG A 90 -2.20 7.04 -10.71
C ARG A 90 -3.24 7.23 -9.61
N LEU A 91 -4.34 6.46 -9.61
CA LEU A 91 -5.36 6.51 -8.56
C LEU A 91 -4.89 5.89 -7.23
N ARG A 92 -3.90 4.99 -7.27
CA ARG A 92 -3.30 4.38 -6.07
C ARG A 92 -2.25 5.26 -5.41
N LEU A 93 -1.66 6.19 -6.15
CA LEU A 93 -0.56 7.03 -5.68
C LEU A 93 -1.06 8.21 -4.86
N ASN A 94 -0.27 8.61 -3.86
CA ASN A 94 -0.53 9.79 -3.05
C ASN A 94 0.03 11.05 -3.74
N PRO A 95 -0.78 12.04 -4.14
CA PRO A 95 -0.29 13.26 -4.80
C PRO A 95 0.77 14.04 -3.99
N ASP A 96 0.74 13.92 -2.67
CA ASP A 96 1.67 14.61 -1.78
C ASP A 96 2.97 13.82 -1.53
N GLY A 97 3.05 12.56 -1.97
CA GLY A 97 4.23 11.71 -1.82
C GLY A 97 5.35 12.06 -2.78
N THR A 98 6.59 12.06 -2.29
CA THR A 98 7.76 12.41 -3.11
C THR A 98 7.99 11.40 -4.24
N HIS A 99 8.05 10.11 -3.90
CA HIS A 99 8.20 9.04 -4.89
C HIS A 99 6.93 8.90 -5.74
N ASP A 100 5.74 9.01 -5.13
CA ASP A 100 4.46 8.97 -5.83
C ASP A 100 4.35 9.99 -6.95
N ARG A 101 4.74 11.25 -6.71
CA ARG A 101 4.74 12.29 -7.76
C ARG A 101 5.63 11.91 -8.94
N LYS A 102 6.83 11.38 -8.65
CA LYS A 102 7.77 11.00 -9.68
C LYS A 102 7.27 9.80 -10.50
N ILE A 103 6.68 8.79 -9.84
CA ILE A 103 6.00 7.67 -10.51
C ILE A 103 4.87 8.20 -11.39
N ALA A 104 4.01 9.09 -10.87
CA ALA A 104 2.90 9.65 -11.63
C ALA A 104 3.36 10.45 -12.88
N GLN A 105 4.50 11.14 -12.79
CA GLN A 105 5.11 11.82 -13.93
C GLN A 105 5.62 10.83 -14.98
N LEU A 106 6.31 9.78 -14.57
CA LEU A 106 6.83 8.74 -15.47
C LEU A 106 5.69 8.00 -16.18
N ILE A 107 4.67 7.59 -15.44
CA ILE A 107 3.46 6.96 -15.98
C ILE A 107 2.75 7.84 -17.02
N ARG A 108 2.83 9.17 -16.88
CA ARG A 108 2.30 10.11 -17.88
C ARG A 108 3.19 10.21 -19.12
N LYS A 109 4.52 10.20 -18.95
CA LYS A 109 5.51 10.39 -20.02
C LYS A 109 5.68 9.15 -20.92
N ILE A 110 5.69 7.96 -20.32
CA ILE A 110 6.06 6.70 -20.98
C ILE A 110 5.24 6.40 -22.25
N PRO A 111 3.90 6.61 -22.29
CA PRO A 111 3.12 6.38 -23.52
C PRO A 111 3.53 7.29 -24.70
N ASP A 112 4.15 8.44 -24.43
CA ASP A 112 4.62 9.35 -25.48
C ASP A 112 5.97 8.90 -26.08
N LEU A 113 6.63 7.91 -25.47
CA LEU A 113 7.96 7.39 -25.87
C LEU A 113 7.89 6.09 -26.68
N THR A 114 6.71 5.67 -27.14
CA THR A 114 6.54 4.35 -27.76
C THR A 114 7.02 4.27 -29.21
N HIS A 115 7.49 5.38 -29.78
CA HIS A 115 8.01 5.40 -31.15
C HIS A 115 9.37 4.68 -31.23
N ILE A 116 9.64 4.01 -32.36
CA ILE A 116 10.84 3.18 -32.54
C ILE A 116 12.16 3.94 -32.32
N SER A 117 12.18 5.24 -32.63
CA SER A 117 13.35 6.12 -32.46
C SER A 117 13.64 6.48 -31.01
N GLN A 118 12.71 6.23 -30.08
CA GLN A 118 12.81 6.60 -28.67
C GLN A 118 12.95 5.37 -27.75
N ARG A 119 13.29 4.21 -28.32
CA ARG A 119 13.45 2.94 -27.56
C ARG A 119 14.40 3.05 -26.38
N ASP A 120 15.51 3.76 -26.55
CA ASP A 120 16.49 3.96 -25.48
C ASP A 120 15.91 4.83 -24.36
N GLU A 121 15.24 5.94 -24.73
CA GLU A 121 14.56 6.83 -23.77
C GLU A 121 13.40 6.12 -23.05
N LEU A 122 12.67 5.26 -23.74
CA LEU A 122 11.61 4.43 -23.17
C LEU A 122 12.20 3.46 -22.14
N THR A 123 13.29 2.77 -22.49
CA THR A 123 13.96 1.82 -21.62
C THR A 123 14.47 2.51 -20.36
N GLU A 124 15.10 3.67 -20.50
CA GLU A 124 15.55 4.49 -19.37
C GLU A 124 14.38 4.94 -18.48
N ALA A 125 13.27 5.38 -19.08
CA ALA A 125 12.08 5.79 -18.33
C ALA A 125 11.43 4.62 -17.58
N LEU A 126 11.43 3.42 -18.15
CA LEU A 126 10.92 2.20 -17.52
C LEU A 126 11.82 1.73 -16.35
N GLU A 127 13.13 1.85 -16.50
CA GLU A 127 14.09 1.59 -15.42
C GLU A 127 13.96 2.62 -14.28
N GLU A 128 13.80 3.90 -14.63
CA GLU A 128 13.55 4.96 -13.64
C GLU A 128 12.23 4.74 -12.91
N LEU A 129 11.18 4.30 -13.61
CA LEU A 129 9.89 3.93 -13.02
C LEU A 129 10.04 2.77 -12.03
N THR A 130 10.78 1.75 -12.42
CA THR A 130 11.04 0.57 -11.60
C THR A 130 11.80 0.95 -10.34
N THR A 131 12.89 1.71 -10.48
CA THR A 131 13.73 2.16 -9.36
C THR A 131 12.93 3.04 -8.40
N THR A 132 12.18 4.02 -8.92
CA THR A 132 11.35 4.92 -8.08
C THR A 132 10.27 4.13 -7.34
N THR A 133 9.67 3.14 -7.99
CA THR A 133 8.69 2.25 -7.37
C THR A 133 9.34 1.42 -6.26
N GLN A 134 10.53 0.84 -6.49
CA GLN A 134 11.26 0.10 -5.45
C GLN A 134 11.54 0.95 -4.21
N LEU A 135 11.92 2.23 -4.38
CA LEU A 135 12.14 3.16 -3.28
C LEU A 135 10.86 3.40 -2.47
N LEU A 136 9.73 3.67 -3.15
CA LEU A 136 8.42 3.81 -2.49
C LEU A 136 8.03 2.54 -1.72
N LEU A 137 8.13 1.37 -2.36
CA LEU A 137 7.76 0.10 -1.74
C LEU A 137 8.64 -0.20 -0.52
N LYS A 138 9.94 0.16 -0.58
CA LYS A 138 10.87 0.01 0.55
C LYS A 138 10.48 0.91 1.72
N GLU A 139 10.17 2.18 1.44
CA GLU A 139 9.71 3.12 2.47
C GLU A 139 8.45 2.60 3.17
N GLU A 140 7.45 2.17 2.40
CA GLU A 140 6.19 1.66 2.93
C GLU A 140 6.37 0.33 3.66
N TRP A 141 7.30 -0.51 3.23
CA TRP A 141 7.66 -1.75 3.94
C TRP A 141 8.26 -1.48 5.32
N GLU A 142 9.14 -0.48 5.45
CA GLU A 142 9.69 -0.10 6.76
C GLU A 142 8.58 0.40 7.70
N LYS A 143 7.61 1.18 7.20
CA LYS A 143 6.44 1.61 7.98
C LYS A 143 5.62 0.41 8.46
N VAL A 144 5.33 -0.56 7.58
CA VAL A 144 4.59 -1.80 7.93
C VAL A 144 5.31 -2.59 9.03
N LYS A 145 6.65 -2.70 8.96
CA LYS A 145 7.43 -3.39 10.00
C LYS A 145 7.36 -2.66 11.34
N ALA A 146 7.48 -1.34 11.32
CA ALA A 146 7.39 -0.54 12.54
C ALA A 146 6.00 -0.65 13.19
N GLU A 147 4.93 -0.54 12.41
CA GLU A 147 3.55 -0.70 12.90
C GLU A 147 3.30 -2.07 13.53
N SER A 148 3.85 -3.13 12.91
CA SER A 148 3.73 -4.50 13.38
C SER A 148 4.50 -4.74 14.69
N LYS A 149 5.62 -4.04 14.90
CA LYS A 149 6.44 -4.16 16.10
C LYS A 149 5.89 -3.35 17.27
N ASP A 150 5.51 -2.10 17.01
CA ASP A 150 5.21 -1.12 18.04
C ASP A 150 3.70 -1.03 18.34
N GLY A 151 2.85 -1.60 17.48
CA GLY A 151 1.40 -1.55 17.64
C GLY A 151 0.87 -0.11 17.59
N ASP A 152 1.49 0.74 16.78
CA ASP A 152 1.09 2.12 16.57
C ASP A 152 1.28 2.57 15.12
N LEU A 153 0.35 3.37 14.60
CA LEU A 153 0.47 3.98 13.28
C LEU A 153 1.43 5.16 13.37
N GLN A 154 2.59 5.08 12.70
CA GLN A 154 3.51 6.20 12.64
C GLN A 154 2.83 7.39 11.95
N LYS A 155 2.94 8.58 12.56
CA LYS A 155 2.46 9.82 11.96
C LYS A 155 3.41 10.25 10.84
N LYS A 156 2.82 10.70 9.73
CA LYS A 156 3.51 11.34 8.60
C LYS A 156 4.35 12.52 9.05
#